data_AF-A0A525I5J6-F1
#
_entry.id   AF-A0A525I5J6-F1
#
_cell.length_a   1.000
_cell.length_b   1.000
_cell.length_c   1.000
_cell.angle_alpha   90.00
_cell.angle_beta   90.00
_cell.angle_gamma   90.00
#
_symmetry.space_group_name_H-M   'P 1'
#
loop_
_entity.id
_entity.type
_entity.pdbx_description
1 polymer ?
#
loop_
_entity_poly.entity_id
_entity_poly.type
_entity_poly.pdbx_seq_one_letter_code
_entity_poly.pdbx_strand_id
1 'polypeptide(L)'
;MDATYNLSGGFKPTIKRFADLDGPDFFPTPPWATYALIDNEKFSGDIWESACGDGAMSRVLAETGRPVRSSDLHNRGFGEVGIDFLTAPHRADNIVTNPPYNSAEGFVVAGVEKARHKFALLLRLAFLEGANRANTIFSRNPPNRVWVFSERITFYPSGAVQKGTGTTAYAWFVWDKNSTGSELKWLKPGYRAKYLRLK
;
A
#
# COMPACT_ATOMS: atom_id res chain seq x y z
N MET A 1 7.66 -3.55 -34.85
CA MET A 1 6.86 -4.60 -34.19
C MET A 1 7.84 -5.44 -33.39
N ASP A 2 7.63 -5.56 -32.09
CA ASP A 2 8.60 -6.14 -31.17
C ASP A 2 8.52 -7.67 -31.21
N ALA A 3 9.64 -8.33 -31.49
CA ALA A 3 9.72 -9.76 -31.81
C ALA A 3 9.65 -10.68 -30.58
N THR A 4 9.39 -10.13 -29.38
CA THR A 4 9.39 -10.85 -28.10
C THR A 4 8.00 -11.03 -27.49
N TYR A 5 6.92 -10.77 -28.25
CA TYR A 5 5.55 -10.93 -27.76
C TYR A 5 5.15 -12.42 -27.70
N ASN A 6 5.54 -13.10 -26.61
CA ASN A 6 5.15 -14.48 -26.33
C ASN A 6 3.67 -14.53 -25.90
N LEU A 7 2.82 -15.07 -26.78
CA LEU A 7 1.36 -15.24 -26.62
C LEU A 7 0.96 -16.41 -25.69
N SER A 8 1.88 -17.10 -25.05
CA SER A 8 1.59 -18.28 -24.22
C SER A 8 1.30 -17.89 -22.76
N GLY A 9 0.20 -17.18 -22.54
CA GLY A 9 -0.40 -16.98 -21.22
C GLY A 9 -1.01 -18.27 -20.69
N GLY A 10 -0.19 -19.24 -20.30
CA GLY A 10 -0.65 -20.43 -19.61
C GLY A 10 -1.28 -20.05 -18.26
N PHE A 11 -2.60 -20.25 -18.14
CA PHE A 11 -3.34 -20.04 -16.90
C PHE A 11 -2.80 -21.01 -15.83
N LYS A 12 -1.96 -20.50 -14.94
CA LYS A 12 -1.64 -21.19 -13.68
C LYS A 12 -2.64 -20.68 -12.62
N PRO A 13 -3.51 -21.53 -12.08
CA PRO A 13 -4.41 -21.11 -11.01
C PRO A 13 -3.57 -20.53 -9.87
N THR A 14 -3.87 -19.28 -9.51
CA THR A 14 -3.21 -18.62 -8.38
C THR A 14 -3.67 -19.36 -7.13
N ILE A 15 -2.73 -19.87 -6.33
CA ILE A 15 -3.03 -20.37 -4.98
C ILE A 15 -3.75 -19.22 -4.27
N LYS A 16 -5.03 -19.43 -3.95
CA LYS A 16 -5.79 -18.47 -3.14
C LYS A 16 -5.00 -18.29 -1.84
N ARG A 17 -4.59 -17.05 -1.55
CA ARG A 17 -4.11 -16.68 -0.22
C ARG A 17 -5.27 -16.95 0.74
N PHE A 18 -5.27 -18.11 1.38
CA PHE A 18 -6.11 -18.35 2.53
C PHE A 18 -5.46 -17.55 3.67
N ALA A 19 -6.22 -16.65 4.27
CA ALA A 19 -5.86 -16.13 5.58
C ALA A 19 -6.09 -17.30 6.53
N ASP A 20 -5.01 -18.03 6.85
CA ASP A 20 -5.11 -19.12 7.81
C ASP A 20 -5.47 -18.54 9.19
N LEU A 21 -6.29 -19.29 9.93
CA LEU A 21 -7.00 -18.82 11.12
C LEU A 21 -6.08 -18.59 12.34
N ASP A 22 -4.79 -18.91 12.23
CA ASP A 22 -3.76 -18.70 13.27
C ASP A 22 -2.96 -17.37 13.12
N GLY A 23 -3.39 -16.51 12.20
CA GLY A 23 -2.86 -15.18 11.98
C GLY A 23 -2.45 -15.00 10.52
N PRO A 24 -2.71 -13.84 9.88
CA PRO A 24 -2.49 -13.69 8.46
C PRO A 24 -0.99 -13.87 8.15
N ASP A 25 -0.68 -14.69 7.14
CA ASP A 25 0.61 -14.73 6.48
C ASP A 25 1.16 -13.30 6.36
N PHE A 26 2.28 -13.03 7.02
CA PHE A 26 2.86 -11.70 7.04
C PHE A 26 3.59 -11.43 5.72
N PHE A 27 3.12 -10.42 4.99
CA PHE A 27 3.72 -9.99 3.73
C PHE A 27 4.27 -8.57 3.88
N PRO A 28 5.53 -8.41 4.34
CA PRO A 28 6.13 -7.08 4.48
C PRO A 28 6.18 -6.36 3.13
N THR A 29 5.90 -5.07 3.15
CA THR A 29 5.97 -4.23 1.95
C THR A 29 7.43 -4.07 1.52
N PRO A 30 7.80 -4.41 0.27
CA PRO A 30 9.16 -4.18 -0.20
C PRO A 30 9.54 -2.70 -0.10
N PRO A 31 10.69 -2.34 0.52
CA PRO A 31 11.06 -0.94 0.76
C PRO A 31 10.99 -0.04 -0.48
N TRP A 32 11.40 -0.56 -1.64
CA TRP A 32 11.38 0.18 -2.91
C TRP A 32 9.98 0.69 -3.30
N ALA A 33 8.91 0.00 -2.88
CA ALA A 33 7.54 0.42 -3.14
C ALA A 33 7.17 1.66 -2.31
N THR A 34 7.68 1.76 -1.07
CA THR A 34 7.52 2.95 -0.23
C THR A 34 8.37 4.11 -0.72
N TYR A 35 9.61 3.86 -1.16
CA TYR A 35 10.44 4.89 -1.81
C TYR A 35 9.74 5.49 -3.04
N ALA A 36 9.08 4.65 -3.84
CA ALA A 36 8.31 5.11 -4.99
C ALA A 36 7.17 6.06 -4.60
N LEU A 37 6.58 5.92 -3.42
CA LEU A 37 5.60 6.88 -2.92
C LEU A 37 6.25 8.20 -2.52
N ILE A 38 7.24 8.16 -1.62
CA ILE A 38 7.81 9.38 -1.01
C ILE A 38 8.64 10.23 -2.00
N ASP A 39 9.15 9.61 -3.08
CA ASP A 39 9.82 10.34 -4.17
C ASP A 39 8.80 11.09 -5.07
N ASN A 40 7.52 10.70 -5.08
CA ASN A 40 6.47 11.27 -5.94
C ASN A 40 5.38 12.05 -5.19
N GLU A 41 5.23 11.84 -3.88
CA GLU A 41 4.30 12.56 -3.02
C GLU A 41 5.06 13.33 -1.93
N LYS A 42 4.67 14.60 -1.72
CA LYS A 42 5.14 15.37 -0.56
C LYS A 42 4.15 15.23 0.58
N PHE A 43 4.68 14.92 1.76
CA PHE A 43 3.94 14.87 3.02
C PHE A 43 4.38 16.03 3.90
N SER A 44 3.43 16.64 4.61
CA SER A 44 3.66 17.69 5.62
C SER A 44 2.95 17.32 6.90
N GLY A 45 3.64 17.47 8.03
CA GLY A 45 3.14 16.99 9.32
C GLY A 45 3.61 15.57 9.64
N ASP A 46 2.98 14.94 10.64
CA ASP A 46 3.27 13.57 11.03
C ASP A 46 2.69 12.53 10.03
N ILE A 47 3.22 11.31 10.11
CA ILE A 47 2.78 10.17 9.30
C ILE A 47 2.42 9.02 10.25
N TRP A 48 1.24 8.45 10.07
CA TRP A 48 0.83 7.22 10.76
C TRP A 48 0.85 6.03 9.80
N GLU A 49 1.72 5.05 10.07
CA GLU A 49 1.64 3.71 9.48
C GLU A 49 0.78 2.82 10.38
N SER A 50 -0.49 2.62 10.01
CA SER A 50 -1.52 2.03 10.87
C SER A 50 -1.67 0.51 10.78
N ALA A 51 -0.87 -0.15 9.96
CA ALA A 51 -0.75 -1.61 9.87
C ALA A 51 0.71 -1.97 9.62
N CYS A 52 1.57 -1.60 10.59
CA CYS A 52 3.00 -1.47 10.35
C CYS A 52 3.78 -2.79 10.25
N GLY A 53 3.19 -3.91 10.68
CA GLY A 53 3.87 -5.18 10.69
C GLY A 53 5.21 -5.12 11.42
N ASP A 54 6.30 -5.50 10.73
CA ASP A 54 7.69 -5.48 11.21
C ASP A 54 8.39 -4.12 11.05
N GLY A 55 7.65 -3.08 10.64
CA GLY A 55 8.13 -1.72 10.44
C GLY A 55 8.91 -1.50 9.14
N ALA A 56 8.89 -2.43 8.18
CA ALA A 56 9.62 -2.27 6.92
C ALA A 56 9.30 -0.95 6.20
N MET A 57 8.03 -0.56 6.15
CA MET A 57 7.61 0.71 5.54
C MET A 57 7.86 1.90 6.47
N SER A 58 7.61 1.80 7.78
CA SER A 58 7.96 2.85 8.76
C SER A 58 9.40 3.33 8.65
N ARG A 59 10.36 2.40 8.50
CA ARG A 59 11.78 2.78 8.38
C ARG A 59 12.04 3.66 7.15
N VAL A 60 11.40 3.35 6.03
CA VAL A 60 11.51 4.18 4.81
C VAL A 60 10.76 5.50 4.98
N LEU A 61 9.59 5.51 5.63
CA LEU A 61 8.84 6.73 5.89
C LEU A 61 9.63 7.71 6.78
N ALA A 62 10.44 7.20 7.72
CA ALA A 62 11.28 8.04 8.57
C ALA A 62 12.31 8.87 7.78
N GLU A 63 12.74 8.41 6.59
CA GLU A 63 13.66 9.15 5.72
C GLU A 63 13.04 10.41 5.10
N THR A 64 11.72 10.58 5.20
CA THR A 64 11.06 11.84 4.82
C THR A 64 11.37 12.99 5.77
N GLY A 65 12.00 12.71 6.93
CA GLY A 65 12.22 13.68 8.00
C GLY A 65 10.95 14.05 8.76
N ARG A 66 9.84 13.33 8.55
CA ARG A 66 8.58 13.50 9.28
C ARG A 66 8.55 12.60 10.52
N PRO A 67 7.89 13.03 11.62
CA PRO A 67 7.57 12.12 12.71
C PRO A 67 6.71 10.96 12.19
N VAL A 68 7.12 9.73 12.48
CA VAL A 68 6.38 8.52 12.09
C VAL A 68 5.86 7.83 13.34
N ARG A 69 4.54 7.70 13.44
CA ARG A 69 3.87 6.82 14.40
C ARG A 69 3.53 5.51 13.69
N SER A 70 3.73 4.40 14.38
CA SER A 70 3.54 3.07 13.81
C SER A 70 2.72 2.23 14.76
N SER A 71 1.67 1.60 14.24
CA SER A 71 0.84 0.70 15.02
C SER A 71 0.36 -0.48 14.18
N ASP A 72 0.00 -1.56 14.86
CA ASP A 72 -0.59 -2.74 14.24
C ASP A 72 -1.59 -3.39 15.20
N LEU A 73 -2.59 -4.07 14.64
CA LEU A 73 -3.53 -4.87 15.42
C LEU A 73 -2.84 -6.09 16.05
N HIS A 74 -1.84 -6.64 15.36
CA HIS A 74 -1.12 -7.85 15.77
C HIS A 74 0.31 -7.52 16.21
N ASN A 75 0.83 -8.26 17.19
CA ASN A 75 2.22 -8.13 17.56
C ASN A 75 3.12 -8.71 16.45
N ARG A 76 3.86 -7.84 15.76
CA ARG A 76 4.84 -8.21 14.72
C ARG A 76 6.24 -7.65 15.01
N GLY A 77 6.49 -7.26 16.26
CA GLY A 77 7.80 -6.80 16.74
C GLY A 77 8.13 -5.34 16.42
N PHE A 78 7.16 -4.53 15.97
CA PHE A 78 7.35 -3.11 15.69
C PHE A 78 6.07 -2.31 15.96
N GLY A 79 6.21 -1.06 16.42
CA GLY A 79 5.10 -0.15 16.66
C GLY A 79 4.23 -0.48 17.90
N GLU A 80 3.18 0.32 18.09
CA GLU A 80 2.15 0.09 19.12
C GLU A 80 1.26 -1.09 18.73
N VAL A 81 1.15 -2.08 19.62
CA VAL A 81 0.40 -3.32 19.38
C VAL A 81 -1.05 -3.20 19.88
N GLY A 82 -1.98 -3.86 19.20
CA GLY A 82 -3.39 -3.94 19.61
C GLY A 82 -4.22 -2.74 19.16
N ILE A 83 -3.69 -1.93 18.24
CA ILE A 83 -4.39 -0.76 17.71
C ILE A 83 -5.15 -1.18 16.45
N ASP A 84 -6.47 -1.30 16.56
CA ASP A 84 -7.34 -1.44 15.39
C ASP A 84 -7.54 -0.08 14.72
N PHE A 85 -6.95 0.09 13.53
CA PHE A 85 -7.06 1.33 12.76
C PHE A 85 -8.51 1.76 12.47
N LEU A 86 -9.43 0.80 12.33
CA LEU A 86 -10.82 1.10 11.97
C LEU A 86 -11.57 1.78 13.12
N THR A 87 -11.21 1.46 14.36
CA THR A 87 -11.94 1.90 15.56
C THR A 87 -11.13 2.85 16.45
N ALA A 88 -9.80 2.90 16.30
CA ALA A 88 -8.95 3.76 17.09
C ALA A 88 -9.32 5.25 16.96
N PRO A 89 -9.31 6.02 18.06
CA PRO A 89 -9.68 7.44 18.07
C PRO A 89 -8.58 8.36 17.52
N HIS A 90 -7.43 7.80 17.15
CA HIS A 90 -6.26 8.55 16.72
C HIS A 90 -6.45 9.22 15.37
N ARG A 91 -5.79 10.36 15.19
CA ARG A 91 -5.76 11.16 13.97
C ARG A 91 -4.31 11.55 13.68
N ALA A 92 -3.97 11.71 12.41
CA ALA A 92 -2.65 12.13 11.96
C ALA A 92 -2.78 13.07 10.77
N ASP A 93 -1.75 13.89 10.51
CA ASP A 93 -1.68 14.71 9.32
C ASP A 93 -1.68 13.85 8.07
N ASN A 94 -0.89 12.77 8.07
CA ASN A 94 -0.84 11.82 6.99
C ASN A 94 -1.00 10.38 7.48
N ILE A 95 -1.61 9.53 6.67
CA ILE A 95 -1.69 8.09 6.93
C ILE A 95 -1.12 7.37 5.72
N VAL A 96 -0.13 6.50 5.91
CA VAL A 96 0.49 5.74 4.81
C VAL A 96 0.61 4.30 5.23
N THR A 97 -0.06 3.39 4.54
CA THR A 97 -0.06 1.97 4.94
C THR A 97 -0.36 1.02 3.79
N ASN A 98 -0.02 -0.27 3.98
CA ASN A 98 -0.48 -1.38 3.17
C ASN A 98 -1.52 -2.16 3.98
N PRO A 99 -2.82 -1.90 3.78
CA PRO A 99 -3.86 -2.49 4.63
C PRO A 99 -3.97 -4.01 4.42
N PRO A 100 -4.51 -4.75 5.41
CA PRO A 100 -4.88 -6.15 5.22
C PRO A 100 -5.81 -6.33 4.01
N TYR A 101 -5.63 -7.44 3.28
CA TYR A 101 -6.21 -7.65 1.95
C TYR A 101 -7.75 -7.49 1.87
N ASN A 102 -8.46 -7.87 2.94
CA ASN A 102 -9.93 -7.83 3.01
C ASN A 102 -10.48 -6.58 3.69
N SER A 103 -9.63 -5.62 4.07
CA SER A 103 -10.01 -4.47 4.90
C SER A 103 -9.95 -3.13 4.16
N ALA A 104 -9.67 -3.13 2.86
CA ALA A 104 -9.43 -1.92 2.08
C ALA A 104 -10.54 -0.87 2.19
N GLU A 105 -11.82 -1.26 2.08
CA GLU A 105 -12.94 -0.30 2.15
C GLU A 105 -13.06 0.33 3.55
N GLY A 106 -12.89 -0.46 4.62
CA GLY A 106 -12.85 0.06 5.99
C GLY A 106 -11.69 1.03 6.21
N PHE A 107 -10.52 0.72 5.65
CA PHE A 107 -9.35 1.61 5.71
C PHE A 107 -9.56 2.92 4.94
N VAL A 108 -10.31 2.90 3.83
CA VAL A 108 -10.69 4.14 3.13
C VAL A 108 -11.62 4.98 4.01
N VAL A 109 -12.65 4.39 4.61
CA VAL A 109 -13.57 5.11 5.50
C VAL A 109 -12.82 5.73 6.69
N ALA A 110 -11.99 4.94 7.37
CA ALA A 110 -11.15 5.41 8.46
C ALA A 110 -10.13 6.46 8.00
N GLY A 111 -9.53 6.31 6.81
CA GLY A 111 -8.60 7.29 6.23
C GLY A 111 -9.25 8.65 5.98
N VAL A 112 -10.45 8.67 5.38
CA VAL A 112 -11.24 9.89 5.17
C VAL A 112 -11.51 10.59 6.50
N GLU A 113 -11.84 9.83 7.53
CA GLU A 113 -12.15 10.38 8.85
C GLU A 113 -10.89 10.88 9.58
N LYS A 114 -9.81 10.08 9.59
CA LYS A 114 -8.69 10.22 10.54
C LYS A 114 -7.50 11.01 9.99
N ALA A 115 -7.30 11.10 8.67
CA ALA A 115 -6.24 11.91 8.08
C ALA A 115 -6.61 13.41 8.07
N ARG A 116 -5.69 14.31 8.40
CA ARG A 116 -5.94 15.77 8.29
C ARG A 116 -5.56 16.32 6.90
N HIS A 117 -4.50 15.81 6.30
CA HIS A 117 -4.01 16.22 4.99
C HIS A 117 -4.17 15.10 3.95
N LYS A 118 -3.44 13.99 4.09
CA LYS A 118 -3.41 12.92 3.10
C LYS A 118 -3.58 11.54 3.70
N PHE A 119 -4.15 10.62 2.96
CA PHE A 119 -3.90 9.21 3.20
C PHE A 119 -3.56 8.46 1.91
N ALA A 120 -2.59 7.56 2.00
CA ALA A 120 -2.09 6.75 0.91
C ALA A 120 -2.18 5.26 1.27
N LEU A 121 -2.90 4.50 0.46
CA LEU A 121 -3.07 3.05 0.64
C LEU A 121 -2.41 2.30 -0.52
N LEU A 122 -1.56 1.32 -0.20
CA LEU A 122 -1.01 0.40 -1.20
C LEU A 122 -2.04 -0.69 -1.47
N LEU A 123 -2.69 -0.65 -2.63
CA LEU A 123 -3.78 -1.57 -2.97
C LEU A 123 -3.52 -2.23 -4.32
N ARG A 124 -4.24 -3.33 -4.58
CA ARG A 124 -4.31 -3.91 -5.92
C ARG A 124 -4.94 -2.91 -6.88
N LEU A 125 -4.45 -2.86 -8.12
CA LEU A 125 -4.99 -1.95 -9.14
C LEU A 125 -6.48 -2.20 -9.42
N ALA A 126 -6.94 -3.46 -9.32
CA ALA A 126 -8.34 -3.85 -9.43
C ALA A 126 -9.26 -3.20 -8.35
N PHE A 127 -8.70 -2.54 -7.34
CA PHE A 127 -9.51 -1.73 -6.43
C PHE A 127 -10.28 -0.63 -7.17
N LEU A 128 -9.80 -0.13 -8.32
CA LEU A 128 -10.44 0.90 -9.15
C LEU A 128 -11.82 0.52 -9.72
N GLU A 129 -12.20 -0.75 -9.70
CA GLU A 129 -13.48 -1.23 -10.23
C GLU A 129 -14.35 -1.86 -9.14
N GLY A 130 -15.60 -2.20 -9.48
CA GLY A 130 -16.57 -2.82 -8.59
C GLY A 130 -17.77 -1.91 -8.30
N ALA A 131 -18.97 -2.40 -8.57
CA ALA A 131 -20.21 -1.63 -8.44
C ALA A 131 -20.42 -1.05 -7.03
N ASN A 132 -20.09 -1.81 -5.98
CA ASN A 132 -20.18 -1.32 -4.61
C ASN A 132 -19.25 -0.10 -4.40
N ARG A 133 -17.96 -0.23 -4.76
CA ARG A 133 -16.98 0.85 -4.59
C ARG A 133 -17.30 2.07 -5.45
N ALA A 134 -17.85 1.89 -6.64
CA ALA A 134 -18.36 2.99 -7.46
C ALA A 134 -19.42 3.81 -6.69
N ASN A 135 -20.35 3.14 -6.01
CA ASN A 135 -21.45 3.78 -5.30
C ASN A 135 -21.10 4.28 -3.89
N THR A 136 -20.11 3.67 -3.22
CA THR A 136 -19.78 3.97 -1.81
C THR A 136 -18.51 4.78 -1.64
N ILE A 137 -17.52 4.62 -2.52
CA ILE A 137 -16.22 5.27 -2.44
C ILE A 137 -16.07 6.30 -3.55
N PHE A 138 -16.10 5.89 -4.82
CA PHE A 138 -15.68 6.75 -5.93
C PHE A 138 -16.67 7.88 -6.24
N SER A 139 -17.96 7.66 -6.02
CA SER A 139 -18.99 8.71 -6.14
C SER A 139 -18.92 9.76 -5.03
N ARG A 140 -18.31 9.44 -3.89
CA ARG A 140 -18.29 10.30 -2.69
C ARG A 140 -16.93 10.95 -2.46
N ASN A 141 -15.90 10.11 -2.40
CA ASN A 141 -14.51 10.48 -2.11
C ASN A 141 -13.58 9.64 -2.99
N PRO A 142 -13.46 9.94 -4.30
CA PRO A 142 -12.51 9.23 -5.15
C PRO A 142 -11.07 9.59 -4.76
N PRO A 143 -10.09 8.69 -4.98
CA PRO A 143 -8.69 9.03 -4.78
C PRO A 143 -8.30 10.17 -5.72
N ASN A 144 -7.51 11.12 -5.23
CA ASN A 144 -7.01 12.22 -6.06
C ASN A 144 -5.92 11.77 -7.02
N ARG A 145 -5.08 10.82 -6.59
CA ARG A 145 -4.00 10.29 -7.43
C ARG A 145 -3.89 8.79 -7.25
N VAL A 146 -3.71 8.10 -8.38
CA VAL A 146 -3.48 6.66 -8.43
C VAL A 146 -2.16 6.42 -9.13
N TRP A 147 -1.13 6.13 -8.34
CA TRP A 147 0.23 5.87 -8.80
C TRP A 147 0.40 4.38 -9.12
N VAL A 148 0.23 4.04 -10.39
CA VAL A 148 0.36 2.67 -10.90
C VAL A 148 1.83 2.28 -10.96
N PHE A 149 2.15 1.12 -10.38
CA PHE A 149 3.48 0.54 -10.48
C PHE A 149 3.72 -0.01 -11.88
N SER A 150 4.77 0.49 -12.55
CA SER A 150 5.25 -0.04 -13.83
C SER A 150 6.10 -1.30 -13.67
N GLU A 151 6.59 -1.57 -12.46
CA GLU A 151 7.32 -2.79 -12.09
C GLU A 151 6.49 -3.63 -11.12
N ARG A 152 6.49 -4.96 -11.26
CA ARG A 152 5.70 -5.84 -10.39
C ARG A 152 6.23 -5.85 -8.96
N ILE A 153 5.35 -5.53 -8.00
CA ILE A 153 5.61 -5.81 -6.59
C ILE A 153 5.39 -7.29 -6.35
N THR A 154 6.40 -7.95 -5.79
CA THR A 154 6.29 -9.33 -5.32
C THR A 154 6.41 -9.32 -3.80
N PHE A 155 5.35 -9.78 -3.15
CA PHE A 155 5.30 -9.95 -1.71
C PHE A 155 5.68 -11.39 -1.39
N TYR A 156 6.73 -11.54 -0.57
CA TYR A 156 7.16 -12.84 -0.07
C TYR A 156 6.74 -12.96 1.40
N PRO A 157 6.30 -14.13 1.86
CA PRO A 157 6.15 -14.39 3.28
C PRO A 157 7.48 -14.11 4.00
N SER A 158 7.41 -13.65 5.25
CA SER A 158 8.60 -13.48 6.08
C SER A 158 9.41 -14.79 6.17
N GLY A 159 10.72 -14.72 6.00
CA GLY A 159 11.62 -15.89 6.03
C GLY A 159 11.63 -16.77 4.77
N ALA A 160 10.78 -16.50 3.77
CA ALA A 160 10.74 -17.29 2.55
C ALA A 160 11.87 -16.97 1.57
N VAL A 161 12.33 -18.00 0.83
CA VAL A 161 13.27 -17.82 -0.29
C VAL A 161 12.58 -17.02 -1.40
N GLN A 162 13.19 -15.90 -1.79
CA GLN A 162 12.64 -15.00 -2.81
C GLN A 162 12.82 -15.61 -4.21
N LYS A 163 11.79 -16.29 -4.72
CA LYS A 163 11.75 -16.85 -6.08
C LYS A 163 10.47 -16.46 -6.82
N GLY A 164 10.61 -16.14 -8.10
CA GLY A 164 9.50 -15.80 -9.00
C GLY A 164 9.09 -14.33 -8.97
N THR A 165 8.00 -14.00 -9.65
CA THR A 165 7.41 -12.66 -9.67
C THR A 165 5.90 -12.75 -9.47
N GLY A 166 5.36 -11.89 -8.62
CA GLY A 166 3.91 -11.76 -8.45
C GLY A 166 3.24 -11.33 -9.75
N THR A 167 2.02 -11.82 -9.99
CA THR A 167 1.21 -11.50 -11.18
C THR A 167 0.28 -10.30 -10.95
N THR A 168 0.07 -9.92 -9.68
CA THR A 168 -0.87 -8.87 -9.31
C THR A 168 -0.30 -7.47 -9.55
N ALA A 169 -1.09 -6.62 -10.22
CA ALA A 169 -0.80 -5.20 -10.36
C ALA A 169 -1.20 -4.45 -9.08
N TYR A 170 -0.35 -3.53 -8.64
CA TYR A 170 -0.58 -2.69 -7.47
C TYR A 170 -0.47 -1.21 -7.85
N ALA A 171 -1.03 -0.35 -7.01
CA ALA A 171 -0.89 1.10 -7.08
C ALA A 171 -0.92 1.70 -5.68
N TRP A 172 -0.32 2.87 -5.52
CA TRP A 172 -0.63 3.74 -4.38
C TRP A 172 -1.87 4.58 -4.71
N PHE A 173 -2.88 4.49 -3.87
CA PHE A 173 -4.11 5.28 -3.94
C PHE A 173 -4.01 6.40 -2.92
N VAL A 174 -3.98 7.65 -3.38
CA VAL A 174 -3.75 8.83 -2.55
C VAL A 174 -5.01 9.69 -2.55
N TRP A 175 -5.54 9.91 -1.36
CA TRP A 175 -6.54 10.94 -1.08
C TRP A 175 -5.82 12.12 -0.43
N ASP A 176 -5.98 13.29 -1.04
CA ASP A 176 -5.36 14.53 -0.63
C ASP A 176 -6.46 15.57 -0.44
N LYS A 177 -6.70 15.94 0.82
CA LYS A 177 -7.79 16.83 1.20
C LYS A 177 -7.64 18.25 0.67
N ASN A 178 -6.45 18.60 0.17
CA ASN A 178 -6.16 19.88 -0.45
C ASN A 178 -6.16 19.82 -2.00
N SER A 179 -6.48 18.66 -2.59
CA SER A 179 -6.51 18.44 -4.03
C SER A 179 -7.92 18.20 -4.53
N THR A 180 -8.20 18.63 -5.75
CA THR A 180 -9.46 18.34 -6.45
C THR A 180 -9.21 17.44 -7.65
N GLY A 181 -10.22 16.67 -8.05
CA GLY A 181 -10.13 15.76 -9.19
C GLY A 181 -9.32 14.50 -8.92
N SER A 182 -9.36 13.59 -9.90
CA SER A 182 -8.71 12.27 -9.86
C SER A 182 -7.80 12.09 -11.07
N GLU A 183 -6.55 11.69 -10.84
CA GLU A 183 -5.56 11.45 -11.88
C GLU A 183 -4.96 10.04 -11.78
N LEU A 184 -4.80 9.39 -12.94
CA LEU A 184 -4.00 8.18 -13.09
C LEU A 184 -2.57 8.56 -13.48
N LYS A 185 -1.58 8.05 -12.75
CA LYS A 185 -0.16 8.35 -12.97
C LYS A 185 0.65 7.06 -12.91
N TRP A 186 1.79 7.02 -13.59
CA TRP A 186 2.68 5.85 -13.59
C TRP A 186 3.98 6.17 -12.88
N LEU A 187 4.37 5.27 -11.96
CA LEU A 187 5.69 5.30 -11.34
C LEU A 187 6.73 4.89 -12.38
N LYS A 188 7.77 5.70 -12.56
CA LYS A 188 8.87 5.40 -13.48
C LYS A 188 9.55 4.08 -13.08
N PRO A 189 9.94 3.21 -14.04
CA PRO A 189 10.75 2.04 -13.72
C PRO A 189 12.09 2.41 -13.07
N GLY A 190 12.68 1.47 -12.33
CA GLY A 190 14.03 1.58 -11.76
C GLY A 190 14.08 1.68 -10.24
N TYR A 191 12.93 1.89 -9.56
CA TYR A 191 12.88 1.89 -8.10
C TYR A 191 13.33 0.56 -7.52
N ARG A 192 12.87 -0.56 -8.10
CA ARG A 192 13.29 -1.88 -7.64
C ARG A 192 14.81 -2.02 -7.71
N ALA A 193 15.42 -1.75 -8.86
CA ALA A 193 16.86 -1.88 -9.05
C ALA A 193 17.67 -0.94 -8.13
N LYS A 194 17.22 0.31 -7.97
CA LYS A 194 17.87 1.33 -7.14
C LYS A 194 17.92 0.91 -5.66
N TYR A 195 16.79 0.47 -5.11
CA TYR A 195 16.65 0.23 -3.68
C TYR A 195 16.83 -1.26 -3.29
N LEU A 196 17.02 -2.19 -4.24
CA LEU A 196 17.48 -3.56 -3.94
C LEU A 196 18.99 -3.61 -3.62
N ARG A 197 19.77 -2.67 -4.17
CA ARG A 197 21.25 -2.62 -4.07
C ARG A 197 21.78 -1.91 -2.82
N LEU A 198 20.89 -1.34 -2.00
CA LEU A 198 21.23 -0.63 -0.76
C LEU A 198 21.23 -1.56 0.47
N LYS A 199 21.39 -2.87 0.26
CA LYS A 199 21.54 -3.89 1.30
C LYS A 199 22.94 -4.46 1.29
#